data_AF-J9A8D7-F1
#
_entry.id   AF-J9A8D7-F1
#
_cell.length_a   1.000
_cell.length_b   1.000
_cell.length_c   1.000
_cell.angle_alpha   90.00
_cell.angle_beta   90.00
_cell.angle_gamma   90.00
#
_symmetry.space_group_name_H-M   'P 1'
#
loop_
_entity.id
_entity.type
_entity.pdbx_description
1 polymer ?
#
loop_
_entity_poly.entity_id
_entity_poly.type
_entity_poly.pdbx_seq_one_letter_code
_entity_poly.pdbx_strand_id
1 'polypeptide(L)'
;MRHLTLEAKLSKQSDMDRISLMQHILMETPIVACTCLGVSTNLLFSYRRFSITVVDEASLVLEPVIIPAIAASDSFVLVGDHRQLTPLVCSKQA
;
A
#
# COMPACT_ATOMS: atom_id res chain seq x y z
N MET A 1 7.37 -5.93 -14.77
CA MET A 1 6.33 -5.50 -13.82
C MET A 1 4.88 -5.76 -14.27
N ARG A 2 4.52 -5.64 -15.56
CA ARG A 2 3.11 -5.81 -16.00
C ARG A 2 2.45 -7.13 -15.57
N HIS A 3 3.19 -8.25 -15.50
CA HIS A 3 2.62 -9.54 -15.06
C HIS A 3 2.30 -9.61 -13.54
N LEU A 4 2.74 -8.62 -12.75
CA LEU A 4 2.51 -8.57 -11.30
C LEU A 4 1.22 -7.83 -10.94
N THR A 5 0.59 -7.12 -11.89
CA THR A 5 -0.63 -6.36 -11.63
C THR A 5 -1.84 -7.27 -11.55
N LEU A 6 -2.89 -6.79 -10.87
CA LEU A 6 -4.14 -7.52 -10.72
C LEU A 6 -4.79 -7.78 -12.09
N GLU A 7 -4.78 -6.80 -12.99
CA GLU A 7 -5.37 -6.91 -14.33
C GLU A 7 -4.68 -8.00 -15.15
N ALA A 8 -3.35 -8.09 -15.07
CA ALA A 8 -2.60 -9.13 -15.78
C ALA A 8 -2.93 -10.53 -15.25
N LYS A 9 -3.09 -10.68 -13.92
CA LYS A 9 -3.50 -11.94 -13.29
C LYS A 9 -4.95 -12.33 -13.64
N LEU A 10 -5.81 -11.35 -13.94
CA LEU A 10 -7.23 -11.55 -14.28
C LEU A 10 -7.50 -11.71 -15.80
N SER A 11 -6.49 -11.66 -16.66
CA SER A 11 -6.67 -11.50 -18.12
C SER A 11 -7.31 -12.68 -18.88
N LYS A 12 -7.67 -13.81 -18.24
CA LYS A 12 -8.05 -15.06 -18.93
C LYS A 12 -9.36 -15.74 -18.48
N GLN A 13 -10.25 -15.06 -17.73
CA GLN A 13 -11.36 -15.72 -17.01
C GLN A 13 -12.74 -15.06 -17.21
N SER A 14 -13.81 -15.88 -17.07
CA SER A 14 -15.24 -15.51 -17.24
C SER A 14 -15.78 -14.65 -16.08
N ASP A 15 -16.79 -13.80 -16.31
CA ASP A 15 -17.19 -12.74 -15.36
C ASP A 15 -17.58 -13.19 -13.94
N MET A 16 -18.26 -14.33 -13.80
CA MET A 16 -18.62 -14.89 -12.48
C MET A 16 -17.39 -15.42 -11.71
N ASP A 17 -16.41 -15.98 -12.42
CA ASP A 17 -15.18 -16.51 -11.83
C ASP A 17 -14.19 -15.39 -11.45
N ARG A 18 -14.32 -14.22 -12.10
CA ARG A 18 -13.41 -13.07 -11.90
C ARG A 18 -13.44 -12.50 -10.49
N ILE A 19 -14.60 -12.35 -9.88
CA ILE A 19 -14.72 -11.73 -8.54
C ILE A 19 -14.07 -12.63 -7.48
N SER A 20 -14.42 -13.92 -7.48
CA SER A 20 -13.83 -14.90 -6.56
C SER A 20 -12.32 -15.06 -6.79
N LEU A 21 -11.88 -15.09 -8.05
CA LEU A 21 -10.46 -15.13 -8.38
C LEU A 21 -9.73 -13.86 -7.92
N MET A 22 -10.33 -12.68 -8.10
CA MET A 22 -9.76 -11.41 -7.63
C MET A 22 -9.58 -11.42 -6.12
N GLN A 23 -10.61 -11.81 -5.37
CA GLN A 23 -10.54 -11.93 -3.91
C GLN A 23 -9.44 -12.90 -3.49
N HIS A 24 -9.37 -14.08 -4.12
CA HIS A 24 -8.32 -15.06 -3.86
C HIS A 24 -6.92 -14.50 -4.13
N ILE A 25 -6.70 -13.86 -5.29
CA ILE A 25 -5.41 -13.23 -5.62
C ILE A 25 -5.04 -12.17 -4.58
N LEU A 26 -5.98 -11.31 -4.19
CA LEU A 26 -5.73 -10.22 -3.26
C LEU A 26 -5.41 -10.71 -1.85
N MET A 27 -6.04 -11.80 -1.41
CA MET A 27 -5.78 -12.41 -0.10
C MET A 27 -4.47 -13.20 -0.07
N GLU A 28 -4.18 -13.98 -1.11
CA GLU A 28 -3.02 -14.87 -1.16
C GLU A 28 -1.73 -14.18 -1.63
N THR A 29 -1.80 -12.99 -2.25
CA THR A 29 -0.60 -12.30 -2.74
C THR A 29 0.26 -11.85 -1.54
N PRO A 30 1.48 -12.38 -1.34
CA PRO A 30 2.25 -12.14 -0.12
C PRO A 30 2.78 -10.72 -0.02
N ILE A 31 3.08 -10.08 -1.16
CA ILE A 31 3.66 -8.73 -1.22
C ILE A 31 2.72 -7.84 -2.02
N VAL A 32 2.24 -6.77 -1.37
CA VAL A 32 1.41 -5.74 -1.98
C VAL A 32 2.15 -4.42 -1.89
N ALA A 33 2.39 -3.79 -3.04
CA ALA A 33 3.02 -2.48 -3.13
C ALA A 33 1.95 -1.42 -3.43
N CYS A 34 1.97 -0.33 -2.67
CA CYS A 34 1.09 0.83 -2.86
C CYS A 34 1.76 2.08 -2.31
N THR A 35 1.19 3.26 -2.62
CA THR A 35 1.62 4.51 -1.98
C THR A 35 1.00 4.65 -0.59
N CYS A 36 1.65 5.40 0.31
CA CYS A 36 1.12 5.64 1.67
C CYS A 36 -0.32 6.20 1.65
N LEU A 37 -0.62 7.11 0.72
CA LEU A 37 -1.98 7.64 0.52
C LEU A 37 -2.95 6.61 -0.08
N GLY A 38 -2.44 5.69 -0.90
CA GLY A 38 -3.26 4.63 -1.50
C GLY A 38 -3.78 3.63 -0.48
N VAL A 39 -3.09 3.45 0.66
CA VAL A 39 -3.54 2.54 1.73
C VAL A 39 -4.89 2.98 2.30
N SER A 40 -5.07 4.28 2.57
CA SER A 40 -6.28 4.78 3.24
C SER A 40 -7.54 4.70 2.38
N THR A 41 -7.39 4.63 1.06
CA THR A 41 -8.50 4.63 0.09
C THR A 41 -8.77 3.25 -0.52
N ASN A 42 -7.85 2.30 -0.38
CA ASN A 42 -7.99 0.97 -0.98
C ASN A 42 -8.65 -0.02 -0.01
N LEU A 43 -9.78 -0.59 -0.45
CA LEU A 43 -10.58 -1.52 0.34
C LEU A 43 -9.81 -2.75 0.84
N LEU A 44 -8.74 -3.18 0.15
CA LEU A 44 -7.91 -4.31 0.56
C LEU A 44 -7.46 -4.19 2.01
N PHE A 45 -7.03 -3.00 2.43
CA PHE A 45 -6.46 -2.77 3.76
C PHE A 45 -7.54 -2.65 4.86
N SER A 46 -8.82 -2.60 4.49
CA SER A 46 -9.94 -2.61 5.45
C SER A 46 -10.26 -4.01 5.98
N TYR A 47 -9.91 -5.07 5.23
CA TYR A 47 -10.22 -6.46 5.60
C TYR A 47 -9.00 -7.39 5.60
N ARG A 48 -7.85 -6.94 5.09
CA ARG A 48 -6.59 -7.69 5.12
C ARG A 48 -5.58 -7.01 6.03
N ARG A 49 -4.99 -7.80 6.93
CA ARG A 49 -3.91 -7.40 7.81
C ARG A 49 -2.61 -8.09 7.40
N PHE A 50 -1.51 -7.35 7.41
CA PHE A 50 -0.19 -7.85 7.04
C PHE A 50 0.68 -8.07 8.29
N SER A 51 1.63 -9.01 8.21
CA SER A 51 2.60 -9.19 9.30
C SER A 51 3.56 -8.00 9.42
N ILE A 52 3.96 -7.44 8.28
CA ILE A 52 4.91 -6.33 8.22
C ILE A 52 4.58 -5.34 7.10
N THR A 53 4.66 -4.04 7.39
CA THR A 53 4.69 -2.97 6.39
C THR A 53 6.09 -2.36 6.32
N VAL A 54 6.62 -2.16 5.10
CA VAL A 54 7.86 -1.40 4.88
C VAL A 54 7.50 -0.11 4.15
N VAL A 55 7.87 1.03 4.73
CA VAL A 55 7.70 2.35 4.13
C VAL A 55 9.05 2.86 3.69
N ASP A 56 9.25 2.93 2.38
CA ASP A 56 10.42 3.57 1.78
C ASP A 56 10.21 5.08 1.67
N GLU A 57 11.30 5.84 1.65
CA GLU A 57 11.29 7.31 1.65
C GLU A 57 10.40 7.93 2.75
N ALA A 58 10.37 7.30 3.93
CA ALA A 58 9.54 7.70 5.06
C ALA A 58 9.83 9.14 5.54
N SER A 59 11.04 9.66 5.30
CA SER A 59 11.39 11.05 5.60
C SER A 59 10.72 12.08 4.67
N LEU A 60 10.18 11.66 3.52
CA LEU A 60 9.52 12.54 2.54
C LEU A 60 7.99 12.65 2.72
N VAL A 61 7.42 11.91 3.66
CA VAL A 61 5.97 11.82 3.86
C VAL A 61 5.58 12.40 5.21
N LEU A 62 4.46 13.12 5.26
CA LEU A 62 3.91 13.63 6.53
C LEU A 62 3.40 12.47 7.39
N GLU A 63 3.62 12.55 8.70
CA GLU A 63 3.17 11.56 9.68
C GLU A 63 1.70 11.12 9.52
N PRO A 64 0.69 12.01 9.37
CA PRO A 64 -0.71 11.60 9.18
C PRO A 64 -0.94 10.75 7.93
N VAL A 65 -0.08 10.84 6.91
CA VAL A 65 -0.19 10.05 5.68
C VAL A 65 0.40 8.66 5.86
N ILE A 66 1.35 8.47 6.78
CA ILE A 66 1.96 7.16 7.08
C ILE A 66 1.08 6.32 8.01
N ILE A 67 0.30 6.94 8.91
CA ILE A 67 -0.50 6.24 9.92
C ILE A 67 -1.35 5.08 9.35
N PRO A 68 -2.11 5.25 8.25
CA PRO A 68 -2.89 4.15 7.68
C PRO A 68 -2.02 2.98 7.19
N ALA A 69 -0.84 3.26 6.65
CA ALA A 69 0.09 2.26 6.14
C ALA A 69 0.67 1.37 7.25
N ILE A 70 1.09 1.97 8.37
CA ILE A 70 1.60 1.21 9.51
C ILE A 70 0.48 0.46 10.24
N ALA A 71 -0.72 1.04 10.32
CA ALA A 71 -1.88 0.42 10.97
C ALA A 71 -2.40 -0.83 10.25
N ALA A 72 -2.13 -0.96 8.94
CA ALA A 72 -2.45 -2.13 8.14
C ALA A 72 -1.64 -3.39 8.50
N SER A 73 -0.67 -3.28 9.42
CA SER A 73 0.24 -4.36 9.79
C SER A 73 0.46 -4.52 11.30
N ASP A 74 1.02 -5.67 11.70
CA ASP A 74 1.42 -5.95 13.09
C ASP A 74 2.76 -5.31 13.48
N SER A 75 3.62 -5.05 12.50
CA SER A 75 4.93 -4.44 12.70
C SER A 75 5.31 -3.63 11.47
N PHE A 76 6.18 -2.63 11.62
CA PHE A 76 6.56 -1.79 10.50
C PHE A 76 8.04 -1.43 10.52
N VAL A 77 8.58 -1.14 9.33
CA VAL A 77 9.92 -0.63 9.10
C VAL A 77 9.81 0.67 8.31
N LEU A 78 10.41 1.74 8.83
CA LEU A 78 10.52 3.02 8.14
C LEU A 78 11.95 3.17 7.62
N VAL A 79 12.09 3.35 6.32
CA VAL A 79 13.37 3.60 5.65
C VAL A 79 13.33 5.02 5.10
N GLY A 80 14.34 5.81 5.40
CA GLY A 80 14.46 7.19 4.91
C GLY A 80 15.70 7.87 5.46
N ASP A 81 16.03 9.02 4.89
CA ASP A 81 17.15 9.85 5.32
C ASP A 81 16.66 11.23 5.75
N HIS A 82 16.78 11.51 7.05
CA HIS A 82 16.40 12.79 7.66
C HIS A 82 17.30 13.96 7.23
N ARG A 83 18.43 13.69 6.55
CA ARG A 83 19.35 14.71 6.03
C ARG A 83 19.11 15.02 4.55
N GLN A 84 18.21 14.28 3.89
CA GLN A 84 17.80 14.55 2.51
C GLN A 84 16.60 15.51 2.49
N LEU A 85 15.82 15.49 1.40
CA LEU A 85 14.63 16.32 1.28
C LEU A 85 13.65 16.04 2.44
N THR A 86 12.85 17.05 2.78
CA THR A 86 11.75 16.94 3.74
C THR A 86 10.41 16.99 3.01
N PRO A 87 9.30 16.60 3.65
CA PRO A 87 7.98 16.69 3.03
C PRO A 87 7.69 18.13 2.61
N LEU A 88 7.12 18.32 1.42
CA LEU A 88 6.75 19.64 0.94
C LEU A 88 5.48 20.13 1.66
N VAL A 89 5.61 21.21 2.42
CA VAL A 89 4.49 21.89 3.08
C VAL A 89 4.44 23.33 2.56
N CYS A 90 3.41 23.66 1.76
CA CYS A 90 3.27 24.98 1.17
C CYS A 90 2.81 26.04 2.17
N SER A 91 2.04 25.65 3.18
CA SER A 91 1.53 26.54 4.21
C SER A 91 2.57 26.74 5.31
N LYS A 92 2.95 27.98 5.58
CA LYS A 92 3.81 28.32 6.73
C LYS A 92 3.11 28.16 8.08
N GLN A 93 1.78 28.05 8.08
CA GLN A 93 0.94 27.93 9.29
C GLN A 93 0.57 26.48 9.61
N ALA A 94 0.93 25.54 8.73
CA ALA A 94 0.67 24.12 8.90
C ALA A 94 1.64 23.48 9.90
#